data_AF-A0A9D8KCQ5-F1
#
_entry.id   AF-A0A9D8KCQ5-F1
#
_cell.length_a   1.000
_cell.length_b   1.000
_cell.length_c   1.000
_cell.angle_alpha   90.00
_cell.angle_beta   90.00
_cell.angle_gamma   90.00
#
_symmetry.space_group_name_H-M   'P 1'
#
loop_
_entity.id
_entity.type
_entity.pdbx_description
1 polymer ?
#
loop_
_entity_poly.entity_id
_entity_poly.type
_entity_poly.pdbx_seq_one_letter_code
_entity_poly.pdbx_strand_id
1 'polypeptide(L)'
;MRQENEKEPDLLNRHTPAPGPQPPQLNRPPCAPRARHVMAQPDLSTTWLGLPLRSPLVVGAAAPLSEDPDNLQHLEEAGAAAIVLHSLFEEQLEQEQLNLHHLSLVGSDSTGESLSYVPQASLFHVGSELYLHHLEQARARLTIPLIASLNGHHPGSWVRYARQLEGAGASAIELNIFSLPTDPDRDSASLEAEMEEIVREVRAEVRLPLT
;
A
#
# COMPACT_ATOMS: atom_id res chain seq x y z
N MET A 1 -41.57 -78.48 25.49
CA MET A 1 -42.50 -78.32 24.34
C MET A 1 -42.30 -76.91 23.79
N ARG A 2 -42.17 -76.81 22.47
CA ARG A 2 -41.79 -75.63 21.67
C ARG A 2 -42.93 -74.61 21.53
N GLN A 3 -42.56 -73.34 21.33
CA GLN A 3 -43.10 -72.32 20.40
C GLN A 3 -42.48 -70.97 20.83
N GLU A 4 -41.35 -70.53 20.26
CA GLU A 4 -41.20 -69.70 19.04
C GLU A 4 -42.10 -68.45 19.03
N ASN A 5 -41.52 -67.32 19.45
CA ASN A 5 -42.02 -65.97 19.26
C ASN A 5 -41.33 -65.38 18.03
N GLU A 6 -42.06 -65.26 16.92
CA GLU A 6 -41.63 -64.54 15.72
C GLU A 6 -41.67 -63.02 15.98
N LYS A 7 -40.54 -62.35 15.71
CA LYS A 7 -40.43 -60.89 15.66
C LYS A 7 -40.73 -60.43 14.24
N GLU A 8 -41.74 -59.59 14.11
CA GLU A 8 -42.01 -58.77 12.92
C GLU A 8 -41.06 -57.56 12.90
N PRO A 9 -40.41 -57.25 11.77
CA PRO A 9 -40.01 -55.87 11.55
C PRO A 9 -40.35 -55.36 10.14
N ASP A 10 -41.01 -54.21 10.17
CA ASP A 10 -40.66 -52.97 9.48
C ASP A 10 -40.93 -52.85 7.97
N LEU A 11 -42.11 -52.27 7.71
CA LEU A 11 -42.51 -51.63 6.47
C LEU A 11 -41.72 -50.32 6.25
N LEU A 12 -40.53 -50.38 5.64
CA LEU A 12 -40.00 -49.23 4.90
C LEU A 12 -38.86 -49.62 3.95
N ASN A 13 -39.16 -49.91 2.69
CA ASN A 13 -38.13 -49.82 1.65
C ASN A 13 -38.71 -49.19 0.37
N ARG A 14 -38.63 -47.86 0.31
CA ARG A 14 -38.90 -47.09 -0.90
C ARG A 14 -37.70 -47.23 -1.84
N HIS A 15 -37.99 -47.51 -3.10
CA HIS A 15 -37.03 -47.57 -4.21
C HIS A 15 -36.07 -46.36 -4.22
N THR A 16 -34.78 -46.62 -4.18
CA THR A 16 -33.73 -45.68 -4.59
C THR A 16 -33.45 -45.89 -6.08
N PRO A 17 -33.46 -44.84 -6.93
CA PRO A 17 -33.12 -44.99 -8.34
C PRO A 17 -31.60 -45.21 -8.49
N ALA A 18 -31.22 -46.05 -9.46
CA ALA A 18 -29.82 -46.36 -9.76
C ALA A 18 -29.02 -45.09 -10.15
N PRO A 19 -27.73 -44.99 -9.77
CA PRO A 19 -26.90 -43.86 -10.14
C PRO A 19 -26.66 -43.83 -11.66
N GLY A 20 -26.84 -42.65 -12.27
CA GLY A 20 -26.56 -42.42 -13.69
C GLY A 20 -25.07 -42.56 -14.05
N PRO A 21 -24.74 -42.69 -15.34
CA PRO A 21 -23.36 -42.92 -15.79
C PRO A 21 -22.46 -41.74 -15.46
N GLN A 22 -21.28 -42.02 -14.89
CA GLN A 22 -20.27 -41.01 -14.58
C GLN A 22 -19.65 -40.45 -15.87
N PRO A 23 -19.34 -39.14 -15.94
CA PRO A 23 -18.69 -38.54 -17.09
C PRO A 23 -17.27 -39.10 -17.28
N PRO A 24 -16.76 -39.17 -18.53
CA PRO A 24 -15.44 -39.74 -18.81
C PRO A 24 -14.34 -38.91 -18.16
N GLN A 25 -13.45 -39.58 -17.41
CA GLN A 25 -12.27 -38.94 -16.84
C GLN A 25 -11.29 -38.56 -17.94
N LEU A 26 -11.08 -37.25 -18.11
CA LEU A 26 -10.12 -36.71 -19.08
C LEU A 26 -8.70 -36.92 -18.53
N ASN A 27 -8.06 -38.01 -18.94
CA ASN A 27 -6.70 -38.34 -18.50
C ASN A 27 -5.71 -37.38 -19.18
N ARG A 28 -5.33 -36.29 -18.49
CA ARG A 28 -4.29 -35.37 -18.97
C ARG A 28 -2.93 -36.08 -18.87
N PRO A 29 -2.12 -36.13 -19.94
CA PRO A 29 -0.79 -36.71 -19.86
C PRO A 29 0.07 -35.93 -18.84
N PRO A 30 0.98 -36.60 -18.11
CA PRO A 30 1.88 -35.91 -17.20
C PRO A 30 2.70 -34.87 -17.99
N CYS A 31 2.66 -33.63 -17.50
CA CYS A 31 3.43 -32.53 -18.07
C CYS A 31 4.92 -32.91 -18.06
N ALA A 32 5.55 -32.99 -19.23
CA ALA A 32 6.97 -33.28 -19.32
C ALA A 32 7.76 -32.23 -18.51
N PRO A 33 8.81 -32.63 -17.76
CA PRO A 33 9.64 -31.67 -17.05
C PRO A 33 10.25 -30.71 -18.08
N ARG A 34 9.94 -29.41 -17.97
CA ARG A 34 10.56 -28.39 -18.81
C ARG A 34 12.06 -28.50 -18.63
N ALA A 35 12.78 -28.78 -19.72
CA ALA A 35 14.23 -28.73 -19.73
C ALA A 35 14.65 -27.36 -19.19
N ARG A 36 15.38 -27.33 -18.07
CA ARG A 36 16.03 -26.11 -17.59
C ARG A 36 17.11 -25.78 -18.59
N HIS A 37 16.77 -24.97 -19.59
CA HIS A 37 17.77 -24.32 -20.41
C HIS A 37 18.57 -23.44 -19.44
N VAL A 38 19.80 -23.84 -19.12
CA VAL A 38 20.73 -23.00 -18.38
C VAL A 38 21.17 -21.91 -19.34
N MET A 39 20.28 -20.94 -19.60
CA MET A 39 20.73 -19.63 -20.02
C MET A 39 21.56 -19.10 -18.86
N ALA A 40 22.75 -18.58 -19.15
CA ALA A 40 23.42 -17.69 -18.22
C ALA A 40 22.36 -16.64 -17.82
N GLN A 41 21.98 -16.61 -16.55
CA GLN A 41 20.98 -15.65 -16.10
C GLN A 41 21.51 -14.26 -16.48
N PRO A 42 20.75 -13.47 -17.25
CA PRO A 42 21.17 -12.11 -17.54
C PRO A 42 21.31 -11.37 -16.21
N ASP A 43 22.44 -10.68 -16.04
CA ASP A 43 22.61 -9.79 -14.91
C ASP A 43 21.65 -8.61 -15.08
N LEU A 44 20.71 -8.50 -14.16
CA LEU A 44 19.71 -7.43 -14.15
C LEU A 44 20.08 -6.32 -13.17
N SER A 45 21.22 -6.41 -12.48
CA SER A 45 21.63 -5.39 -11.52
C SER A 45 21.73 -4.01 -12.20
N THR A 46 21.30 -2.98 -11.48
CA THR A 46 21.27 -1.61 -11.98
C THR A 46 21.50 -0.63 -10.84
N THR A 47 21.71 0.64 -11.18
CA THR A 47 21.77 1.74 -10.23
C THR A 47 20.69 2.75 -10.58
N TRP A 48 19.81 3.05 -9.62
CA TRP A 48 18.76 4.06 -9.77
C TRP A 48 18.83 5.04 -8.60
N LEU A 49 18.85 6.35 -8.87
CA LEU A 49 19.03 7.39 -7.85
C LEU A 49 20.31 7.24 -6.99
N GLY A 50 21.35 6.57 -7.53
CA GLY A 50 22.56 6.23 -6.79
C GLY A 50 22.42 5.01 -5.87
N LEU A 51 21.25 4.37 -5.83
CA LEU A 51 20.97 3.16 -5.07
C LEU A 51 21.28 1.91 -5.91
N PRO A 52 22.08 0.96 -5.41
CA PRO A 52 22.31 -0.31 -6.09
C PRO A 52 21.08 -1.20 -5.97
N LEU A 53 20.55 -1.65 -7.10
CA LEU A 53 19.37 -2.51 -7.20
C LEU A 53 19.73 -3.85 -7.83
N ARG A 54 19.11 -4.94 -7.33
CA ARG A 54 19.28 -6.30 -7.89
C ARG A 54 18.63 -6.49 -9.26
N SER A 55 17.66 -5.64 -9.60
CA SER A 55 16.92 -5.64 -10.86
C SER A 55 16.38 -4.23 -11.14
N PRO A 56 16.00 -3.87 -12.38
CA PRO A 56 15.35 -2.59 -12.67
C PRO A 56 13.85 -2.58 -12.27
N LEU A 57 13.35 -3.62 -11.59
CA LEU A 57 11.93 -3.74 -11.26
C LEU A 57 11.63 -2.99 -9.96
N VAL A 58 11.04 -1.80 -10.11
CA VAL A 58 10.53 -1.00 -8.99
C VAL A 58 9.01 -1.11 -8.98
N VAL A 59 8.44 -1.42 -7.82
CA VAL A 59 6.98 -1.46 -7.65
C VAL A 59 6.49 -0.06 -7.30
N GLY A 60 5.69 0.52 -8.20
CA GLY A 60 5.11 1.85 -8.02
C GLY A 60 3.98 1.86 -6.99
N ALA A 61 3.73 3.06 -6.45
CA ALA A 61 2.70 3.36 -5.48
C ALA A 61 1.31 2.86 -5.92
N ALA A 62 0.81 1.80 -5.28
CA ALA A 62 -0.54 1.30 -5.49
C ALA A 62 -1.19 1.01 -4.12
N ALA A 63 -2.16 1.86 -3.76
CA ALA A 63 -2.88 1.89 -2.48
C ALA A 63 -3.90 0.73 -2.28
N PRO A 64 -3.59 -0.51 -2.69
CA PRO A 64 -3.94 -1.61 -1.78
C PRO A 64 -2.75 -2.51 -1.43
N LEU A 65 -1.65 -2.42 -2.20
CA LEU A 65 -0.48 -3.29 -2.03
C LEU A 65 0.56 -2.67 -1.08
N SER A 66 0.58 -1.34 -0.95
CA SER A 66 1.57 -0.62 -0.14
C SER A 66 1.08 -0.17 1.23
N GLU A 67 -0.16 -0.47 1.64
CA GLU A 67 -0.73 -0.10 2.94
C GLU A 67 -0.49 -1.15 4.04
N ASP A 68 -0.30 -2.41 3.64
CA ASP A 68 -0.03 -3.52 4.55
C ASP A 68 1.46 -3.89 4.49
N PRO A 69 2.22 -3.77 5.60
CA PRO A 69 3.61 -4.18 5.68
C PRO A 69 3.86 -5.65 5.31
N ASP A 70 2.87 -6.52 5.42
CA ASP A 70 2.98 -7.93 5.03
C ASP A 70 2.96 -8.08 3.50
N ASN A 71 2.18 -7.25 2.80
CA ASN A 71 2.19 -7.21 1.33
C ASN A 71 3.54 -6.71 0.80
N LEU A 72 4.20 -5.77 1.48
CA LEU A 72 5.51 -5.29 1.08
C LEU A 72 6.58 -6.39 1.11
N GLN A 73 6.52 -7.29 2.10
CA GLN A 73 7.42 -8.45 2.17
C GLN A 73 7.13 -9.42 1.02
N HIS A 74 5.86 -9.70 0.72
CA HIS A 74 5.51 -10.52 -0.45
C HIS A 74 6.02 -9.91 -1.77
N LEU A 75 6.01 -8.58 -1.91
CA LEU A 75 6.58 -7.90 -3.07
C LEU A 75 8.11 -8.08 -3.15
N GLU A 76 8.81 -7.98 -2.02
CA GLU A 76 10.24 -8.26 -1.95
C GLU A 76 10.55 -9.73 -2.31
N GLU A 77 9.78 -10.69 -1.78
CA GLU A 77 9.92 -12.12 -2.10
C GLU A 77 9.62 -12.42 -3.58
N ALA A 78 8.67 -11.70 -4.18
CA ALA A 78 8.33 -11.81 -5.59
C ALA A 78 9.39 -11.21 -6.53
N GLY A 79 10.41 -10.52 -5.99
CA GLY A 79 11.55 -10.01 -6.76
C GLY A 79 11.60 -8.51 -6.97
N ALA A 80 10.75 -7.71 -6.31
CA ALA A 80 10.81 -6.24 -6.37
C ALA A 80 12.15 -5.72 -5.86
N ALA A 81 12.87 -4.92 -6.64
CA ALA A 81 14.18 -4.39 -6.22
C ALA A 81 14.08 -3.12 -5.39
N ALA A 82 12.99 -2.37 -5.53
CA ALA A 82 12.65 -1.22 -4.70
C ALA A 82 11.12 -1.06 -4.68
N ILE A 83 10.60 -0.37 -3.67
CA ILE A 83 9.17 -0.07 -3.56
C ILE A 83 8.96 1.42 -3.32
N VAL A 84 8.06 2.02 -4.10
CA VAL A 84 7.53 3.36 -3.86
C VAL A 84 6.26 3.21 -3.03
N LEU A 85 6.24 3.83 -1.85
CA LEU A 85 5.06 3.85 -0.99
C LEU A 85 3.98 4.75 -1.58
N HIS A 86 2.73 4.57 -1.14
CA HIS A 86 1.65 5.48 -1.49
C HIS A 86 2.00 6.92 -1.12
N SER A 87 1.49 7.90 -1.87
CA SER A 87 1.81 9.30 -1.58
C SER A 87 1.21 9.73 -0.25
N LEU A 88 2.00 10.45 0.54
CA LEU A 88 1.49 11.26 1.63
C LEU A 88 0.80 12.48 1.02
N PHE A 89 -0.54 12.49 1.02
CA PHE A 89 -1.35 13.59 0.50
C PHE A 89 -1.82 14.51 1.62
N GLU A 90 -1.45 15.77 1.55
CA GLU A 90 -1.83 16.78 2.55
C GLU A 90 -3.36 16.94 2.67
N GLU A 91 -4.10 16.91 1.57
CA GLU A 91 -5.55 17.12 1.54
C GLU A 91 -6.30 15.93 2.16
N GLN A 92 -5.79 14.72 1.97
CA GLN A 92 -6.39 13.53 2.56
C GLN A 92 -6.22 13.56 4.08
N LEU A 93 -5.07 14.04 4.56
CA LEU A 93 -4.84 14.28 5.99
C LEU A 93 -5.78 15.35 6.53
N GLU A 94 -5.95 16.47 5.82
CA GLU A 94 -6.87 17.55 6.22
C GLU A 94 -8.34 17.08 6.24
N GLN A 95 -8.77 16.34 5.23
CA GLN A 95 -10.14 15.86 5.11
C GLN A 95 -10.46 14.77 6.14
N GLU A 96 -9.53 13.85 6.41
CA GLU A 96 -9.66 12.86 7.49
C GLU A 96 -9.71 13.54 8.86
N GLN A 97 -8.91 14.57 9.09
CA GLN A 97 -8.94 15.38 10.31
C GLN A 97 -10.25 16.14 10.48
N LEU A 98 -10.77 16.77 9.43
CA LEU A 98 -12.08 17.45 9.45
C LEU A 98 -13.22 16.45 9.76
N ASN A 99 -13.15 15.25 9.19
CA ASN A 99 -14.13 14.20 9.45
C ASN A 99 -14.07 13.70 10.91
N LEU A 100 -12.87 13.45 11.44
CA LEU A 100 -12.66 13.07 12.85
C LEU A 100 -13.10 14.19 13.81
N HIS A 101 -12.84 15.46 13.47
CA HIS A 101 -13.32 16.61 14.22
C HIS A 101 -14.85 16.69 14.22
N HIS A 102 -15.48 16.51 13.06
CA HIS A 102 -16.94 16.50 12.93
C HIS A 102 -17.56 15.35 13.74
N LEU A 103 -16.98 14.14 13.69
CA LEU A 103 -17.43 13.00 14.50
C LEU A 103 -17.26 13.27 16.00
N SER A 104 -16.19 13.96 16.40
CA SER A 104 -15.96 14.38 17.79
C SER A 104 -16.97 15.43 18.26
N LEU A 105 -17.33 16.40 17.39
CA LEU A 105 -18.37 17.40 17.66
C LEU A 105 -19.76 16.78 17.76
N VAL A 106 -20.09 15.81 16.90
CA VAL A 106 -21.36 15.05 16.98
C VAL A 106 -21.47 14.26 18.31
N GLY A 107 -20.35 13.81 18.88
CA GLY A 107 -20.32 13.23 20.23
C GLY A 107 -20.44 14.26 21.37
N SER A 108 -20.10 15.53 21.09
CA SER A 108 -20.06 16.65 22.07
C SER A 108 -21.45 17.18 22.44
N ASP A 109 -22.44 17.02 21.56
CA ASP A 109 -23.82 17.43 21.81
C ASP A 109 -24.59 16.46 22.75
N SER A 110 -23.93 15.41 23.25
CA SER A 110 -24.61 14.35 24.01
C SER A 110 -24.60 14.51 25.54
N THR A 111 -23.81 15.42 26.15
CA THR A 111 -23.96 15.77 27.58
C THR A 111 -23.17 17.02 27.99
N GLY A 112 -23.82 17.91 28.77
CA GLY A 112 -23.32 19.24 29.17
C GLY A 112 -22.16 19.29 30.18
N GLU A 113 -21.39 18.21 30.37
CA GLU A 113 -20.25 18.18 31.31
C GLU A 113 -18.88 17.87 30.65
N SER A 114 -18.82 17.70 29.33
CA SER A 114 -17.59 17.29 28.63
C SER A 114 -17.03 18.35 27.65
N LEU A 115 -17.05 19.63 28.04
CA LEU A 115 -16.52 20.73 27.20
C LEU A 115 -15.00 20.93 27.29
N SER A 116 -14.28 20.15 28.12
CA SER A 116 -12.88 20.42 28.47
C SER A 116 -11.88 19.33 28.08
N TYR A 117 -12.29 18.29 27.35
CA TYR A 117 -11.40 17.14 27.10
C TYR A 117 -10.56 17.23 25.80
N VAL A 118 -10.79 18.18 24.89
CA VAL A 118 -10.17 18.12 23.56
C VAL A 118 -8.92 19.01 23.47
N PRO A 119 -7.69 18.45 23.42
CA PRO A 119 -6.48 19.24 23.20
C PRO A 119 -6.45 19.77 21.76
N GLN A 120 -6.51 21.09 21.61
CA GLN A 120 -6.66 21.79 20.32
C GLN A 120 -5.38 21.90 19.47
N ALA A 121 -4.37 21.02 19.61
CA ALA A 121 -3.12 21.12 18.83
C ALA A 121 -2.55 19.79 18.29
N SER A 122 -3.14 18.65 18.63
CA SER A 122 -2.58 17.33 18.31
C SER A 122 -3.20 16.62 17.10
N LEU A 123 -4.30 17.12 16.54
CA LEU A 123 -5.02 16.45 15.45
C LEU A 123 -4.31 16.54 14.09
N PHE A 124 -3.60 17.66 13.82
CA PHE A 124 -2.82 17.86 12.60
C PHE A 124 -1.68 16.83 12.40
N HIS A 125 -1.24 16.19 13.47
CA HIS A 125 -0.08 15.30 13.46
C HIS A 125 -0.43 13.83 13.21
N VAL A 126 -1.66 13.41 13.55
CA VAL A 126 -2.03 11.98 13.62
C VAL A 126 -1.87 11.28 12.28
N GLY A 127 -2.35 11.87 11.18
CA GLY A 127 -2.29 11.19 9.88
C GLY A 127 -0.87 11.14 9.28
N SER A 128 -0.05 12.19 9.45
CA SER A 128 1.35 12.16 9.02
C SER A 128 2.20 11.20 9.88
N GLU A 129 1.92 11.14 11.18
CA GLU A 129 2.60 10.20 12.09
C GLU A 129 2.29 8.74 11.74
N LEU A 130 1.05 8.43 11.37
CA LEU A 130 0.68 7.08 10.92
C LEU A 130 1.47 6.67 9.66
N TYR A 131 1.62 7.57 8.69
CA TYR A 131 2.43 7.31 7.50
C TYR A 131 3.92 7.10 7.84
N LEU A 132 4.49 8.00 8.67
CA LEU A 132 5.88 7.89 9.10
C LEU A 132 6.11 6.58 9.85
N HIS A 133 5.19 6.20 10.73
CA HIS A 133 5.26 4.94 11.45
C HIS A 133 5.16 3.73 10.51
N HIS A 134 4.29 3.78 9.50
CA HIS A 134 4.20 2.75 8.48
C HIS A 134 5.53 2.63 7.71
N LEU A 135 6.14 3.74 7.31
CA LEU A 135 7.46 3.77 6.67
C LEU A 135 8.54 3.15 7.56
N GLU A 136 8.59 3.52 8.84
CA GLU A 136 9.54 2.95 9.81
C GLU A 136 9.36 1.42 9.97
N GLN A 137 8.11 0.97 10.10
CA GLN A 137 7.78 -0.45 10.21
C GLN A 137 8.18 -1.22 8.94
N ALA A 138 7.87 -0.68 7.77
CA ALA A 138 8.25 -1.26 6.49
C ALA A 138 9.78 -1.33 6.36
N ARG A 139 10.47 -0.25 6.72
CA ARG A 139 11.94 -0.16 6.67
C ARG A 139 12.62 -1.19 7.57
N ALA A 140 12.02 -1.50 8.72
CA ALA A 140 12.52 -2.51 9.65
C ALA A 140 12.36 -3.95 9.14
N ARG A 141 11.42 -4.20 8.22
CA ARG A 141 11.08 -5.53 7.71
C ARG A 141 11.73 -5.85 6.37
N LEU A 142 12.03 -4.82 5.56
CA LEU A 142 12.49 -4.97 4.18
C LEU A 142 13.99 -4.71 4.04
N THR A 143 14.63 -5.41 3.11
CA THR A 143 16.06 -5.18 2.79
C THR A 143 16.26 -4.30 1.56
N ILE A 144 15.25 -4.19 0.72
CA ILE A 144 15.22 -3.31 -0.45
C ILE A 144 14.94 -1.83 -0.09
N PRO A 145 15.42 -0.87 -0.90
CA PRO A 145 15.15 0.54 -0.68
C PRO A 145 13.67 0.87 -0.79
N LEU A 146 13.23 1.73 0.12
CA LEU A 146 11.88 2.31 0.17
C LEU A 146 11.91 3.77 -0.25
N ILE A 147 11.04 4.14 -1.17
CA ILE A 147 10.91 5.49 -1.70
C ILE A 147 9.61 6.05 -1.15
N ALA A 148 9.69 7.15 -0.43
CA ALA A 148 8.52 7.81 0.11
C ALA A 148 7.96 8.78 -0.94
N SER A 149 6.71 8.58 -1.36
CA SER A 149 6.04 9.50 -2.27
C SER A 149 5.38 10.61 -1.47
N LEU A 150 5.60 11.86 -1.89
CA LEU A 150 5.12 13.06 -1.22
C LEU A 150 4.31 13.88 -2.23
N ASN A 151 3.11 14.29 -1.82
CA ASN A 151 2.28 15.24 -2.55
C ASN A 151 1.88 16.35 -1.58
N GLY A 152 2.59 17.49 -1.68
CA GLY A 152 2.29 18.69 -0.90
C GLY A 152 1.52 19.70 -1.75
N HIS A 153 0.70 20.52 -1.10
CA HIS A 153 -0.13 21.52 -1.79
C HIS A 153 0.06 22.93 -1.23
N HIS A 154 0.54 23.06 0.00
CA HIS A 154 0.87 24.35 0.60
C HIS A 154 2.36 24.71 0.47
N PRO A 155 2.70 25.98 0.21
CA PRO A 155 4.07 26.46 0.31
C PRO A 155 4.69 26.10 1.67
N GLY A 156 5.85 25.44 1.66
CA GLY A 156 6.56 24.99 2.87
C GLY A 156 6.14 23.63 3.46
N SER A 157 5.01 23.04 3.05
CA SER A 157 4.63 21.68 3.52
C SER A 157 5.58 20.61 2.95
N TRP A 158 5.97 20.78 1.68
CA TRP A 158 6.98 19.96 1.00
C TRP A 158 8.25 19.76 1.81
N VAL A 159 8.88 20.86 2.25
CA VAL A 159 10.13 20.83 3.03
C VAL A 159 9.92 20.14 4.39
N ARG A 160 8.83 20.47 5.08
CA ARG A 160 8.52 19.89 6.40
C ARG A 160 8.41 18.38 6.33
N TYR A 161 7.59 17.86 5.41
CA TYR A 161 7.38 16.43 5.28
C TYR A 161 8.61 15.73 4.72
N ALA A 162 9.32 16.32 3.75
CA ALA A 162 10.53 15.72 3.21
C ALA A 162 11.59 15.48 4.30
N ARG A 163 11.78 16.42 5.24
CA ARG A 163 12.66 16.23 6.41
C ARG A 163 12.19 15.08 7.32
N GLN A 164 10.88 14.95 7.53
CA GLN A 164 10.31 13.87 8.34
C GLN A 164 10.51 12.50 7.68
N LEU A 165 10.30 12.42 6.35
CA LEU A 165 10.53 11.20 5.56
C LEU A 165 12.00 10.78 5.58
N GLU A 166 12.92 11.74 5.50
CA GLU A 166 14.36 11.47 5.67
C GLU A 166 14.66 10.94 7.08
N GLY A 167 14.09 11.56 8.12
CA GLY A 167 14.24 11.11 9.50
C GLY A 167 13.69 9.71 9.77
N ALA A 168 12.59 9.34 9.12
CA ALA A 168 11.95 8.03 9.20
C ALA A 168 12.69 6.92 8.41
N GLY A 169 13.74 7.27 7.65
CA GLY A 169 14.61 6.30 6.99
C GLY A 169 14.20 5.94 5.55
N ALA A 170 13.51 6.85 4.85
CA ALA A 170 13.33 6.73 3.40
C ALA A 170 14.69 6.65 2.68
N SER A 171 14.76 5.88 1.60
CA SER A 171 15.96 5.75 0.76
C SER A 171 16.03 6.81 -0.34
N ALA A 172 14.87 7.30 -0.76
CA ALA A 172 14.69 8.44 -1.67
C ALA A 172 13.29 9.04 -1.44
N ILE A 173 13.05 10.23 -1.98
CA ILE A 173 11.75 10.89 -1.95
C ILE A 173 11.26 11.10 -3.39
N GLU A 174 10.04 10.67 -3.68
CA GLU A 174 9.35 10.98 -4.92
C GLU A 174 8.48 12.22 -4.69
N LEU A 175 8.73 13.28 -5.45
CA LEU A 175 7.92 14.49 -5.43
C LEU A 175 6.82 14.33 -6.48
N ASN A 176 5.65 13.90 -6.04
CA ASN A 176 4.48 13.74 -6.90
C ASN A 176 3.85 15.11 -7.14
N ILE A 177 4.51 15.93 -7.96
CA ILE A 177 4.06 17.28 -8.31
C ILE A 177 3.01 17.15 -9.41
N PHE A 178 1.75 17.16 -9.01
CA PHE A 178 0.62 17.11 -9.92
C PHE A 178 -0.02 18.50 -10.05
N SER A 179 0.32 19.21 -11.12
CA SER A 179 -0.31 20.48 -11.47
C SER A 179 -1.33 20.27 -12.58
N LEU A 180 -2.61 20.53 -12.28
CA LEU A 180 -3.65 20.64 -13.30
C LEU A 180 -3.81 22.12 -13.66
N PRO A 181 -3.22 22.60 -14.77
CA PRO A 181 -3.46 23.96 -15.23
C PRO A 181 -4.91 24.07 -15.71
N THR A 182 -5.76 24.67 -14.87
CA THR A 182 -7.17 24.95 -15.17
C THR A 182 -7.38 26.35 -15.77
N ASP A 183 -6.37 27.21 -15.66
CA ASP A 183 -6.36 28.56 -16.23
C ASP A 183 -5.67 28.54 -17.60
N PRO A 184 -6.39 28.86 -18.69
CA PRO A 184 -5.83 28.89 -20.05
C PRO A 184 -4.86 30.06 -20.28
N ASP A 185 -4.87 31.09 -19.44
CA ASP A 185 -3.97 32.25 -19.55
C ASP A 185 -2.62 32.01 -18.84
N ARG A 186 -2.50 30.88 -18.12
CA ARG A 186 -1.27 30.51 -17.43
C ARG A 186 -0.24 29.92 -18.42
N ASP A 187 0.95 30.51 -18.44
CA ASP A 187 2.03 30.04 -19.31
C ASP A 187 2.75 28.80 -18.75
N SER A 188 3.42 28.05 -19.63
CA SER A 188 4.21 26.88 -19.23
C SER A 188 5.43 27.26 -18.39
N ALA A 189 6.03 28.43 -18.67
CA ALA A 189 7.22 28.89 -17.97
C ALA A 189 6.95 29.14 -16.47
N SER A 190 5.79 29.67 -16.09
CA SER A 190 5.42 29.84 -14.68
C SER A 190 5.15 28.51 -13.98
N LEU A 191 4.60 27.52 -14.68
CA LEU A 191 4.40 26.17 -14.14
C LEU A 191 5.74 25.48 -13.88
N GLU A 192 6.66 25.53 -14.85
CA GLU A 192 8.01 24.99 -14.71
C GLU A 192 8.78 25.68 -13.59
N ALA A 193 8.69 27.01 -13.49
CA ALA A 193 9.35 27.77 -12.43
C ALA A 193 8.83 27.40 -11.03
N GLU A 194 7.53 27.13 -10.87
CA GLU A 194 6.96 26.64 -9.62
C GLU A 194 7.48 25.23 -9.28
N MET A 195 7.52 24.33 -10.26
CA MET A 195 8.06 22.98 -10.07
C MET A 195 9.55 23.01 -9.68
N GLU A 196 10.35 23.84 -10.36
CA GLU A 196 11.77 24.05 -10.04
C GLU A 196 11.94 24.62 -8.63
N GLU A 197 11.08 25.55 -8.22
CA GLU A 197 11.13 26.14 -6.88
C GLU A 197 10.88 25.08 -5.80
N ILE A 198 9.85 24.24 -5.97
CA ILE A 198 9.56 23.13 -5.05
C ILE A 198 10.76 22.20 -4.92
N VAL A 199 11.34 21.77 -6.05
CA VAL A 199 12.50 20.86 -6.05
C VAL A 199 13.70 21.54 -5.38
N ARG A 200 13.93 22.83 -5.65
CA ARG A 200 15.02 23.62 -5.07
C ARG A 200 14.90 23.74 -3.56
N GLU A 201 13.71 24.05 -3.06
CA GLU A 201 13.42 24.16 -1.62
C GLU A 201 13.64 22.82 -0.91
N VAL A 202 13.09 21.73 -1.45
CA VAL A 202 13.26 20.39 -0.84
C VAL A 202 14.72 19.95 -0.89
N ARG A 203 15.40 20.14 -2.02
CA ARG A 203 16.81 19.76 -2.21
C ARG A 203 17.73 20.49 -1.23
N ALA A 204 17.43 21.73 -0.89
CA ALA A 204 18.22 22.52 0.04
C ALA A 204 18.23 21.93 1.47
N GLU A 205 17.20 21.14 1.81
CA GLU A 205 16.92 20.74 3.19
C GLU A 205 17.06 19.25 3.47
N VAL A 206 16.94 18.42 2.45
CA VAL A 206 17.08 16.96 2.54
C VAL A 206 18.37 16.56 1.83
N ARG A 207 18.98 15.41 2.18
CA ARG A 207 20.16 14.83 1.51
C ARG A 207 19.84 13.62 0.66
N LEU A 208 18.70 12.98 0.89
CA LEU A 208 18.20 11.89 0.05
C LEU A 208 18.11 12.27 -1.45
N PRO A 209 18.21 11.28 -2.35
CA PRO A 209 17.86 11.47 -3.75
C PRO A 209 16.39 11.87 -3.89
N LEU A 210 16.12 12.73 -4.88
CA LEU A 210 14.78 13.16 -5.24
C LEU A 210 14.44 12.63 -6.63
N THR A 211 13.18 12.25 -6.85
CA THR A 211 12.64 11.85 -8.16
C THR A 211 11.31 12.52 -8.43
#